data_AF-A0A2N7QGV7-F1
#
_entry.id   AF-A0A2N7QGV7-F1
#
_cell.length_a   1.000
_cell.length_b   1.000
_cell.length_c   1.000
_cell.angle_alpha   90.00
_cell.angle_beta   90.00
_cell.angle_gamma   90.00
#
_symmetry.space_group_name_H-M   'P 1'
#
loop_
_entity.id
_entity.type
_entity.pdbx_description
1 polymer ?
#
loop_
_entity_poly.entity_id
_entity_poly.type
_entity_poly.pdbx_seq_one_letter_code
_entity_poly.pdbx_strand_id
1 'polypeptide(L)'
;MKKETCPIPDYSNIPKELLKIPKKYKNIVIVGASHNPERPSYMVMDYLLKEGFNVIPVNPAREEILGKKVYTSLSDLPPDFYPEVIIIFRRSDQVLPIVKEAIKLRPKVIWMQEGIINE
;
A
#
# COMPACT_ATOMS: atom_id res chain seq x y z
N MET A 1 34.16 -2.09 6.28
CA MET A 1 32.76 -1.94 6.74
C MET A 1 32.05 -3.26 6.53
N LYS A 2 31.69 -3.97 7.60
CA LYS A 2 30.87 -5.19 7.50
C LYS A 2 29.48 -4.75 7.01
N LYS A 3 29.01 -5.33 5.90
CA LYS A 3 27.61 -5.17 5.47
C LYS A 3 26.76 -5.85 6.54
N GLU A 4 26.17 -5.06 7.43
CA GLU A 4 25.12 -5.57 8.30
C GLU A 4 23.96 -6.00 7.39
N THR A 5 23.85 -7.31 7.19
CA THR A 5 22.73 -7.90 6.48
C THR A 5 21.54 -7.83 7.43
N CYS A 6 20.51 -7.08 7.05
CA CYS A 6 19.20 -7.14 7.70
C CYS A 6 18.76 -8.62 7.73
N PRO A 7 18.57 -9.24 8.91
CA PRO A 7 18.13 -10.62 8.98
C PRO A 7 16.75 -10.72 8.32
N ILE A 8 16.55 -11.76 7.51
CA ILE A 8 15.23 -12.04 6.92
C ILE A 8 14.28 -12.33 8.09
N PRO A 9 13.13 -11.62 8.19
CA PRO A 9 12.17 -11.86 9.26
C PRO A 9 11.65 -13.31 9.23
N ASP A 10 11.42 -13.89 10.41
CA ASP A 10 10.84 -15.22 10.50
C ASP A 10 9.34 -15.16 10.19
N TYR A 11 8.98 -15.68 9.01
CA TYR A 11 7.61 -15.73 8.53
C TYR A 11 6.91 -17.09 8.80
N SER A 12 7.53 -17.99 9.56
CA SER A 12 7.00 -19.33 9.84
C SER A 12 5.63 -19.33 10.53
N ASN A 13 5.33 -18.27 11.28
CA ASN A 13 4.07 -18.09 12.02
C ASN A 13 3.01 -17.25 11.28
N ILE A 14 3.21 -16.91 9.99
CA ILE A 14 2.18 -16.20 9.21
C ILE A 14 0.95 -17.12 9.07
N PRO A 15 -0.26 -16.66 9.47
CA PRO A 15 -1.48 -17.40 9.23
C PRO A 15 -1.63 -17.74 7.74
N LYS A 16 -1.86 -19.01 7.42
CA LYS A 16 -1.98 -19.50 6.03
C LYS A 16 -3.02 -18.74 5.20
N GLU A 17 -3.99 -18.11 5.85
CA GLU A 17 -5.00 -17.27 5.21
C GLU A 17 -4.41 -16.02 4.57
N LEU A 18 -3.36 -15.42 5.18
CA LEU A 18 -2.71 -14.23 4.63
C LEU A 18 -1.99 -14.54 3.30
N LEU A 19 -1.47 -15.76 3.13
CA LEU A 19 -0.86 -16.22 1.87
C LEU A 19 -1.87 -16.28 0.71
N LYS A 20 -3.18 -16.25 0.99
CA LYS A 20 -4.24 -16.26 -0.02
C LYS A 20 -4.57 -14.87 -0.54
N ILE A 21 -4.28 -13.81 0.23
CA ILE A 21 -4.57 -12.41 -0.12
C ILE A 21 -3.99 -12.04 -1.50
N PRO A 22 -2.67 -12.15 -1.76
CA PRO A 22 -2.09 -11.74 -3.05
C PRO A 22 -2.52 -12.62 -4.22
N LYS A 23 -3.06 -13.81 -3.96
CA LYS A 23 -3.63 -14.70 -4.99
C LYS A 23 -5.06 -14.29 -5.36
N LYS A 24 -5.83 -13.78 -4.40
CA LYS A 24 -7.25 -13.50 -4.55
C LYS A 24 -7.54 -12.06 -4.96
N TYR A 25 -6.77 -11.10 -4.44
CA TYR A 25 -7.04 -9.69 -4.60
C TYR A 25 -5.94 -9.04 -5.45
N LYS A 26 -6.33 -8.35 -6.53
CA LYS A 26 -5.43 -7.78 -7.54
C LYS A 26 -5.53 -6.27 -7.63
N ASN A 27 -6.63 -5.67 -7.20
CA ASN A 27 -6.81 -4.22 -7.18
C ASN A 27 -6.26 -3.63 -5.87
N ILE A 28 -5.13 -2.94 -5.96
CA ILE A 28 -4.40 -2.40 -4.82
C ILE A 28 -4.36 -0.88 -4.90
N VAL A 29 -4.61 -0.20 -3.79
CA VAL A 29 -4.35 1.23 -3.63
C VAL A 29 -3.21 1.44 -2.65
N ILE A 30 -2.25 2.29 -3.00
CA ILE A 30 -1.13 2.64 -2.13
C ILE A 30 -1.26 4.11 -1.71
N VAL A 31 -1.67 4.33 -0.47
CA VAL A 31 -1.78 5.66 0.14
C VAL A 31 -0.42 6.10 0.68
N GLY A 32 0.02 7.29 0.28
CA GLY A 32 1.37 7.76 0.57
C GLY A 32 2.42 7.20 -0.40
N ALA A 33 2.01 6.83 -1.61
CA ALA A 33 2.93 6.40 -2.66
C ALA A 33 3.99 7.48 -2.94
N SER A 34 5.24 7.09 -3.12
CA SER A 34 6.35 8.01 -3.37
C SER A 34 6.98 7.72 -4.73
N HIS A 35 7.50 8.75 -5.37
CA HIS A 35 8.33 8.67 -6.58
C HIS A 35 9.82 8.46 -6.27
N ASN A 36 10.24 8.60 -5.01
CA ASN A 36 11.64 8.42 -4.60
C ASN A 36 11.93 6.91 -4.44
N PRO A 37 12.89 6.34 -5.22
CA PRO A 37 13.28 4.93 -5.13
C PRO A 37 13.77 4.44 -3.77
N GLU A 38 14.26 5.35 -2.92
CA GLU A 38 14.73 5.04 -1.57
C GLU A 38 13.59 4.86 -0.57
N ARG A 39 12.34 5.20 -0.94
CA ARG A 39 11.19 5.10 -0.04
C ARG A 39 10.55 3.71 -0.14
N PRO A 40 10.20 3.07 0.99
CA PRO A 40 9.55 1.76 0.99
C PRO A 40 8.29 1.69 0.11
N SER A 41 7.48 2.75 0.10
CA SER A 41 6.28 2.85 -0.73
C SER A 41 6.57 2.74 -2.23
N TYR A 42 7.72 3.26 -2.69
CA TYR A 42 8.13 3.13 -4.10
C TYR A 42 8.52 1.68 -4.40
N MET A 43 9.38 1.09 -3.56
CA MET A 43 9.88 -0.27 -3.75
C MET A 43 8.72 -1.28 -3.79
N VAL A 44 7.76 -1.14 -2.87
CA VAL A 44 6.57 -1.99 -2.83
C VAL A 44 5.69 -1.78 -4.06
N MET A 45 5.47 -0.54 -4.49
CA MET A 45 4.68 -0.25 -5.68
C MET A 45 5.31 -0.83 -6.95
N ASP A 46 6.61 -0.60 -7.15
CA ASP A 46 7.37 -1.13 -8.29
C ASP A 46 7.32 -2.66 -8.34
N TYR A 47 7.52 -3.33 -7.20
CA TYR A 47 7.39 -4.79 -7.10
C TYR A 47 5.98 -5.26 -7.48
N LEU A 48 4.93 -4.68 -6.90
CA LEU A 48 3.54 -5.09 -7.17
C LEU A 48 3.17 -4.87 -8.64
N LEU A 49 3.63 -3.78 -9.27
CA LEU A 49 3.42 -3.55 -10.70
C LEU A 49 4.11 -4.62 -11.56
N LYS A 50 5.35 -4.98 -11.23
CA LYS A 50 6.11 -6.04 -11.93
C LYS A 50 5.46 -7.42 -11.79
N GLU A 51 4.85 -7.69 -10.65
CA GLU A 51 4.07 -8.91 -10.39
C GLU A 51 2.65 -8.88 -11.02
N GLY A 52 2.31 -7.84 -11.79
CA GLY A 52 1.06 -7.75 -12.54
C GLY A 52 -0.17 -7.37 -11.73
N PHE A 53 0.00 -6.79 -10.54
CA PHE A 53 -1.11 -6.24 -9.78
C PHE A 53 -1.64 -4.94 -10.43
N ASN A 54 -2.93 -4.68 -10.25
CA ASN A 54 -3.56 -3.44 -10.66
C ASN A 54 -3.42 -2.41 -9.54
N VAL A 55 -2.35 -1.60 -9.60
CA VAL A 55 -1.99 -0.66 -8.54
C VAL A 55 -2.37 0.77 -8.90
N ILE A 56 -3.11 1.44 -8.01
CA ILE A 56 -3.36 2.88 -8.06
C ILE A 56 -2.62 3.60 -6.91
N PRO A 57 -1.73 4.56 -7.21
CA PRO A 57 -1.09 5.39 -6.20
C PRO A 57 -1.99 6.55 -5.74
N VAL A 58 -1.95 6.84 -4.44
CA VAL A 58 -2.58 8.03 -3.84
C VAL A 58 -1.52 8.89 -3.16
N ASN A 59 -1.36 10.13 -3.64
CA ASN A 59 -0.48 11.14 -3.08
C ASN A 59 -0.95 12.54 -3.50
N PRO A 60 -1.29 13.45 -2.57
CA PRO A 60 -1.75 14.81 -2.87
C PRO A 60 -0.78 15.68 -3.68
N ALA A 61 0.52 15.37 -3.67
CA ALA A 61 1.57 16.24 -4.19
C ALA A 61 2.16 15.77 -5.53
N ARG A 62 1.58 14.75 -6.19
CA ARG A 62 2.11 14.16 -7.42
C ARG A 62 0.97 13.83 -8.37
N GLU A 63 1.27 13.89 -9.67
CA GLU A 63 0.33 13.57 -10.73
C GLU A 63 0.58 12.18 -11.33
N GLU A 64 1.84 11.71 -11.30
CA GLU A 64 2.24 10.42 -11.84
C GLU A 64 3.38 9.80 -11.02
N ILE A 65 3.32 8.47 -10.81
CA ILE A 65 4.38 7.66 -10.21
C ILE A 65 4.46 6.34 -10.99
N LEU A 66 5.64 5.96 -11.47
CA LEU A 66 5.88 4.69 -12.19
C LEU A 66 4.93 4.46 -13.39
N GLY A 67 4.62 5.51 -14.16
CA GLY A 67 3.70 5.40 -15.29
C GLY A 67 2.22 5.26 -14.89
N LYS A 68 1.90 5.39 -13.60
CA LYS A 68 0.53 5.34 -13.08
C LYS A 68 0.07 6.73 -12.67
N LYS A 69 -1.13 7.09 -13.12
CA LYS A 69 -1.84 8.28 -12.65
C LYS A 69 -2.02 8.22 -11.13
N VAL A 70 -1.72 9.32 -10.47
CA VAL A 70 -1.86 9.50 -9.02
C VAL A 70 -3.15 10.25 -8.72
N TYR A 71 -3.81 9.81 -7.66
CA TYR A 71 -4.99 10.47 -7.12
C TYR A 71 -4.65 11.19 -5.82
N THR A 72 -5.32 12.30 -5.57
CA THR A 72 -5.07 13.16 -4.40
C THR A 72 -5.55 12.52 -3.11
N SER A 73 -6.70 11.84 -3.15
CA SER A 73 -7.31 11.14 -2.02
C SER A 73 -7.95 9.81 -2.45
N LEU A 74 -8.42 9.03 -1.48
CA LEU A 74 -9.18 7.80 -1.77
C LEU A 74 -10.55 8.11 -2.36
N SER A 75 -11.10 9.28 -2.09
CA SER A 75 -12.39 9.76 -2.62
C SER A 75 -12.32 10.15 -4.10
N ASP A 76 -11.11 10.40 -4.63
CA ASP A 76 -10.89 10.79 -6.02
C ASP A 76 -10.69 9.59 -6.96
N LEU A 77 -10.68 8.37 -6.42
CA LEU A 77 -10.49 7.15 -7.21
C LEU A 77 -11.54 7.04 -8.33
N PRO A 78 -11.20 6.37 -9.46
CA PRO A 78 -12.15 6.16 -10.54
C PRO A 78 -13.45 5.50 -10.06
N PRO A 79 -14.63 5.94 -10.54
CA PRO A 79 -15.92 5.36 -10.14
C PRO A 79 -16.05 3.86 -10.43
N ASP A 80 -15.31 3.36 -11.42
CA ASP A 80 -15.26 1.96 -11.85
C ASP A 80 -14.15 1.14 -11.19
N PHE A 81 -13.33 1.77 -10.33
CA PHE A 81 -12.26 1.10 -9.60
C PHE A 81 -12.68 0.74 -8.18
N TYR A 82 -12.64 -0.56 -7.88
CA TYR A 82 -12.98 -1.10 -6.56
C TYR A 82 -11.71 -1.61 -5.87
N PRO A 83 -11.18 -0.89 -4.85
CA PRO A 83 -9.99 -1.32 -4.14
C PRO A 83 -10.29 -2.56 -3.29
N GLU A 84 -9.52 -3.62 -3.49
CA GLU A 84 -9.61 -4.83 -2.67
C GLU A 84 -8.62 -4.78 -1.51
N VAL A 85 -7.44 -4.21 -1.75
CA VAL A 85 -6.39 -4.00 -0.76
C VAL A 85 -6.00 -2.53 -0.73
N ILE A 86 -5.94 -1.95 0.47
CA ILE A 86 -5.42 -0.58 0.67
C ILE A 86 -4.17 -0.67 1.54
N ILE A 87 -3.03 -0.25 1.01
CA ILE A 87 -1.74 -0.22 1.70
C ILE A 87 -1.43 1.22 2.10
N ILE A 88 -1.16 1.47 3.39
CA ILE A 88 -0.96 2.81 3.93
C ILE A 88 0.50 3.01 4.37
N PHE A 89 1.18 3.94 3.71
CA PHE A 89 2.53 4.42 4.02
C PHE A 89 2.49 5.85 4.59
N ARG A 90 1.84 6.03 5.74
CA ARG A 90 1.71 7.32 6.42
C ARG A 90 2.04 7.19 7.89
N ARG A 91 2.46 8.30 8.51
CA ARG A 91 2.74 8.35 9.95
C ARG A 91 1.47 8.03 10.75
N SER A 92 1.62 7.44 11.93
CA SER A 92 0.51 6.99 12.79
C SER A 92 -0.55 8.06 13.05
N ASP A 93 -0.12 9.31 13.29
CA ASP A 93 -1.01 10.46 13.52
C ASP A 93 -1.90 10.82 12.32
N GLN A 94 -1.56 10.34 11.13
CA GLN A 94 -2.29 10.60 9.88
C GLN A 94 -3.15 9.41 9.44
N VAL A 95 -3.07 8.27 10.13
CA VAL A 95 -3.68 7.02 9.68
C VAL A 95 -5.18 7.00 9.92
N LEU A 96 -5.65 7.44 11.08
CA LEU A 96 -7.06 7.34 11.43
C LEU A 96 -8.00 8.02 10.41
N PRO A 97 -7.71 9.25 9.92
CA PRO A 97 -8.49 9.85 8.84
C PRO A 97 -8.50 8.99 7.56
N ILE A 98 -7.35 8.43 7.18
CA ILE A 98 -7.21 7.61 5.97
C ILE A 98 -8.00 6.31 6.11
N VAL A 99 -7.94 5.66 7.28
CA VAL A 99 -8.70 4.43 7.54
C VAL A 99 -10.20 4.70 7.52
N LYS A 100 -10.67 5.82 8.08
CA LYS A 100 -12.08 6.25 8.00
C LYS A 100 -12.54 6.43 6.56
N GLU A 101 -11.69 6.94 5.69
CA GLU A 101 -11.97 7.07 4.26
C GLU A 101 -11.95 5.71 3.56
N ALA A 102 -10.92 4.91 3.81
CA ALA A 102 -10.73 3.57 3.25
C ALA A 102 -11.91 2.63 3.53
N ILE A 103 -12.47 2.63 4.75
CA ILE A 103 -13.59 1.76 5.11
C ILE A 103 -14.84 2.04 4.27
N LYS A 104 -15.04 3.29 3.82
CA LYS A 104 -16.19 3.65 2.95
C LYS A 104 -16.13 2.93 1.60
N LEU A 105 -14.92 2.61 1.14
CA LEU A 105 -14.67 1.88 -0.11
C LEU A 105 -14.81 0.35 0.07
N ARG A 106 -15.04 -0.11 1.30
CA ARG A 106 -15.25 -1.53 1.66
C ARG A 106 -14.17 -2.48 1.12
N PRO A 107 -12.87 -2.18 1.31
CA PRO A 107 -11.79 -3.08 0.91
C PRO A 107 -11.88 -4.40 1.68
N LYS A 108 -11.27 -5.44 1.12
CA LYS A 108 -11.15 -6.75 1.80
C LYS A 108 -10.01 -6.75 2.80
N VAL A 109 -8.99 -5.93 2.57
CA VAL A 109 -7.81 -5.82 3.41
C VAL A 109 -7.36 -4.36 3.49
N ILE A 110 -7.07 -3.90 4.71
CA ILE A 110 -6.27 -2.70 4.94
C ILE A 110 -4.93 -3.17 5.52
N TRP A 111 -3.83 -2.83 4.86
CA TRP A 111 -2.48 -3.16 5.27
C TRP A 111 -1.74 -1.88 5.65
N MET A 112 -1.10 -1.89 6.81
CA MET A 112 -0.31 -0.76 7.30
C MET A 112 1.12 -1.21 7.54
N GLN A 113 2.10 -0.31 7.38
CA GLN A 113 3.48 -0.66 7.71
C GLN A 113 3.64 -1.01 9.20
N GLU A 114 4.62 -1.86 9.45
CA GLU A 114 5.07 -2.23 10.79
C GLU A 114 5.42 -1.00 11.63
N GLY A 115 5.01 -1.00 12.91
CA GLY A 115 5.22 0.11 13.83
C GLY A 115 4.15 1.21 13.80
N ILE A 116 3.18 1.14 12.88
CA ILE A 116 2.05 2.07 12.86
C ILE A 116 0.94 1.55 13.77
N ILE A 117 0.84 2.11 14.97
CA ILE A 117 -0.25 1.87 15.93
C ILE A 117 -1.03 3.17 16.10
N ASN A 118 -2.35 3.09 15.95
CA ASN A 118 -3.25 4.16 16.39
C ASN A 118 -3.71 3.83 17.81
N GLU A 119 -3.29 4.63 18.79
CA GLU A 119 -3.82 4.57 20.16
C GLU A 119 -5.24 5.16 20.27
#